data_AF-A0A0C3DMT6-F1
#
_entry.id   AF-A0A0C3DMT6-F1
#
_cell.length_a   1.000
_cell.length_b   1.000
_cell.length_c   1.000
_cell.angle_alpha   90.00
_cell.angle_beta   90.00
_cell.angle_gamma   90.00
#
_symmetry.space_group_name_H-M   'P 1'
#
loop_
_entity.id
_entity.type
_entity.pdbx_description
1 polymer ?
#
loop_
_entity_poly.entity_id
_entity_poly.type
_entity_poly.pdbx_seq_one_letter_code
_entity_poly.pdbx_strand_id
1 'polypeptide(L)'
;MSNFINNLTGMQAEGKAQGLGSCTTEVAAYPYYRNARRFIFVDTPGLNNMRASKREVFGQIVSWLVEAWANLSIQLERNTHAPVEPKCLYS
;
A
#
# COMPACT_ATOMS: atom_id res chain seq x y z
N MET A 1 9.63 3.75 8.28
CA MET A 1 8.17 3.52 8.43
C MET A 1 7.53 4.53 9.38
N SER A 2 6.33 5.04 9.10
CA SER A 2 5.59 5.86 10.08
C SER A 2 5.08 5.04 11.28
N ASN A 3 5.10 5.66 12.47
CA ASN A 3 4.61 5.03 13.72
C ASN A 3 3.14 4.61 13.67
N PHE A 4 2.32 5.31 12.88
CA PHE A 4 0.90 5.01 12.73
C PHE A 4 0.65 3.65 12.07
N ILE A 5 1.38 3.36 10.98
CA ILE A 5 1.24 2.07 10.28
C ILE A 5 1.76 0.93 11.15
N ASN A 6 2.90 1.11 11.83
CA ASN A 6 3.42 0.12 12.77
C ASN A 6 2.40 -0.27 13.84
N ASN A 7 1.73 0.72 14.45
CA ASN A 7 0.68 0.49 15.45
C ASN A 7 -0.54 -0.24 14.86
N LEU A 8 -0.92 0.07 13.63
CA LEU A 8 -2.08 -0.56 12.98
C LEU A 8 -1.82 -2.00 12.54
N THR A 9 -0.62 -2.28 12.03
CA THR A 9 -0.27 -3.58 11.47
C THR A 9 0.36 -4.53 12.50
N GLY A 10 0.74 -4.02 13.68
CA GLY A 10 1.47 -4.79 14.68
C GLY A 10 2.93 -5.08 14.28
N MET A 11 3.44 -4.41 13.24
CA MET A 11 4.84 -4.50 12.84
C MET A 11 5.74 -3.77 13.84
N GLN A 12 6.92 -4.32 14.13
CA GLN A 12 7.86 -3.66 15.04
C GLN A 12 8.23 -2.28 14.51
N ALA A 13 8.21 -1.29 15.41
CA ALA A 13 8.63 0.05 15.10
C ALA A 13 10.11 0.05 14.70
N GLU A 14 10.42 0.55 13.50
CA GLU A 14 11.81 0.85 13.14
C GLU A 14 12.35 1.87 14.14
N GLY A 15 13.50 1.60 14.76
CA GLY A 15 14.08 2.37 15.87
C GLY A 15 14.49 3.81 15.58
N LYS A 16 13.96 4.44 14.52
CA LYS A 16 14.30 5.79 14.05
C LYS A 16 13.14 6.80 14.09
N ALA A 17 12.05 6.51 14.82
CA ALA A 17 10.97 7.47 15.00
C ALA A 17 11.23 8.52 16.12
N GLN A 18 12.48 8.67 16.58
CA GLN A 18 12.85 9.60 17.66
C GLN A 18 13.19 11.03 17.18
N GLY A 19 12.98 11.37 15.92
CA GLY A 19 13.19 12.72 15.40
C GLY A 19 12.02 13.17 14.54
N LEU A 20 11.68 14.45 14.60
CA LEU A 20 10.71 15.15 13.74
C LEU A 20 11.01 15.06 12.22
N GLY A 21 12.05 14.32 11.82
CA GLY A 21 12.32 13.98 10.44
C GLY A 21 11.59 12.71 10.03
N SER A 22 10.58 12.83 9.17
CA SER A 22 10.03 11.67 8.48
C SER A 22 11.15 10.97 7.70
N CYS A 23 11.46 9.73 8.10
CA CYS A 23 12.44 8.89 7.41
C CYS A 23 11.85 8.21 6.16
N THR A 24 10.56 8.39 5.89
CA THR A 24 9.91 7.83 4.71
C THR A 24 10.32 8.65 3.48
N THR A 25 11.15 8.07 2.62
CA THR A 25 11.67 8.70 1.40
C THR A 25 10.89 8.31 0.16
N GLU A 26 10.11 7.23 0.23
CA GLU A 26 9.36 6.64 -0.88
C GLU A 26 7.94 6.28 -0.44
N VAL A 27 7.03 6.15 -1.42
CA VAL A 27 5.66 5.68 -1.17
C VAL A 27 5.67 4.15 -1.01
N ALA A 28 5.09 3.65 0.07
CA ALA A 28 5.06 2.22 0.37
C ALA A 28 3.67 1.78 0.82
N ALA A 29 3.24 0.58 0.40
CA ALA A 29 1.91 0.05 0.68
C ALA A 29 1.96 -1.20 1.55
N TYR A 30 1.11 -1.25 2.57
CA TYR A 30 1.05 -2.30 3.57
C TYR A 30 -0.34 -2.93 3.59
N PRO A 31 -0.49 -4.20 3.18
CA PRO A 31 -1.75 -4.89 3.28
C PRO A 31 -2.04 -5.24 4.75
N TYR A 32 -3.27 -4.99 5.17
CA TYR A 32 -3.75 -5.33 6.50
C TYR A 32 -5.12 -6.01 6.40
N TYR A 33 -5.28 -7.14 7.07
CA TYR A 33 -6.49 -7.94 7.03
C TYR A 33 -7.20 -7.87 8.38
N ARG A 34 -8.46 -7.44 8.37
CA ARG A 34 -9.30 -7.40 9.58
C ARG A 34 -10.75 -7.69 9.22
N ASN A 35 -11.38 -8.59 9.97
CA ASN A 35 -12.79 -8.99 9.80
C ASN A 35 -13.12 -9.39 8.35
N ALA A 36 -12.30 -10.27 7.75
CA ALA A 36 -12.39 -10.70 6.35
C ALA A 36 -12.33 -9.58 5.29
N ARG A 37 -11.94 -8.36 5.68
CA ARG A 37 -11.72 -7.22 4.77
C ARG A 37 -10.23 -6.94 4.65
N ARG A 38 -9.82 -6.62 3.43
CA ARG A 38 -8.45 -6.18 3.11
C ARG A 38 -8.42 -4.65 3.08
N PHE A 39 -7.51 -4.08 3.85
CA PHE A 39 -7.16 -2.66 3.85
C PHE A 39 -5.76 -2.51 3.27
N ILE A 40 -5.52 -1.45 2.51
CA ILE A 40 -4.19 -1.07 2.03
C ILE A 40 -3.86 0.26 2.69
N PHE A 41 -2.88 0.27 3.59
CA PHE A 41 -2.34 1.48 4.17
C PHE A 41 -1.15 1.93 3.35
N VAL A 42 -1.12 3.20 2.96
CA VAL A 42 -0.05 3.76 2.13
C VAL A 42 0.72 4.76 2.96
N ASP A 43 1.98 4.45 3.26
CA ASP A 43 2.93 5.40 3.85
C ASP A 43 3.48 6.27 2.72
N THR A 44 3.50 7.58 2.93
CA THR A 44 4.04 8.53 1.96
C THR A 44 5.13 9.38 2.60
N PRO A 45 6.07 9.93 1.81
CA PRO A 45 6.94 10.97 2.32
C PRO A 45 6.12 12.13 2.88
N GLY A 46 6.58 12.72 3.98
CA GLY A 46 5.90 13.87 4.57
C GLY A 46 5.88 15.06 3.59
N LEU A 47 4.74 15.73 3.45
CA LEU A 47 4.59 16.92 2.58
C LEU A 47 5.48 18.10 2.99
N ASN A 48 6.02 18.08 4.20
CA ASN A 48 6.99 19.05 4.72
C ASN A 48 8.37 18.42 4.93
N ASN A 49 8.74 17.40 4.15
CA ASN A 49 10.09 16.84 4.27
C ASN A 49 11.15 17.88 3.84
N MET A 50 12.29 17.92 4.53
CA MET A 50 13.41 18.80 4.15
C MET A 50 14.20 18.25 2.96
N ARG A 51 13.83 17.08 2.45
CA ARG A 51 14.59 16.29 1.47
C ARG A 51 13.96 16.26 0.08
N ALA A 52 12.69 16.64 -0.05
CA ALA A 52 11.99 16.71 -1.33
C ALA A 52 11.05 17.93 -1.37
N SER A 53 10.80 18.44 -2.55
CA SER A 53 9.74 19.42 -2.78
C SER A 53 8.37 18.75 -2.69
N LYS A 54 7.34 19.54 -2.35
CA LYS A 54 5.94 19.07 -2.42
C LYS A 54 5.58 18.48 -3.78
N ARG A 55 6.11 19.07 -4.86
CA ARG A 55 5.90 18.60 -6.24
C ARG A 55 6.43 17.18 -6.43
N GLU A 56 7.62 16.88 -5.92
CA GLU A 56 8.20 15.53 -5.98
C GLU A 56 7.39 14.53 -5.16
N VAL A 57 6.97 14.91 -3.95
CA VAL A 57 6.11 14.04 -3.12
C VAL A 57 4.78 13.74 -3.81
N PHE A 58 4.12 14.75 -4.39
CA PHE A 58 2.91 14.54 -5.18
C PHE A 58 3.16 13.68 -6.42
N GLY A 59 4.29 13.87 -7.10
CA GLY A 59 4.70 13.03 -8.23
C GLY A 59 4.82 11.56 -7.85
N GLN A 60 5.44 11.25 -6.72
CA GLN A 60 5.54 9.87 -6.21
C GLN A 60 4.18 9.28 -5.89
N ILE A 61 3.28 10.05 -5.26
CA ILE A 61 1.91 9.60 -4.95
C ILE A 61 1.13 9.30 -6.24
N VAL A 62 1.23 10.17 -7.24
CA VAL A 62 0.56 9.97 -8.54
C VAL A 62 1.11 8.73 -9.26
N SER A 63 2.44 8.56 -9.31
CA SER A 63 3.05 7.37 -9.92
C SER A 63 2.54 6.10 -9.26
N TRP A 64 2.56 6.05 -7.92
CA TRP A 64 2.07 4.91 -7.17
C TRP A 64 0.59 4.62 -7.43
N LEU A 65 -0.27 5.63 -7.49
CA LEU A 65 -1.70 5.45 -7.79
C LEU A 65 -1.95 4.89 -9.19
N VAL A 66 -1.23 5.39 -10.20
CA VAL A 66 -1.34 4.91 -11.58
C VAL A 66 -0.92 3.45 -11.69
N GLU A 67 0.23 3.09 -11.09
CA GLU A 67 0.74 1.72 -11.07
C GLU A 67 -0.19 0.77 -10.30
N ALA A 68 -0.71 1.21 -9.14
CA ALA A 68 -1.65 0.42 -8.34
C ALA A 68 -2.95 0.15 -9.11
N TRP A 69 -3.46 1.14 -9.84
CA TRP A 69 -4.66 0.99 -10.66
C TRP A 69 -4.44 0.03 -11.82
N ALA A 70 -3.34 0.20 -12.58
CA ALA A 70 -3.03 -0.67 -13.70
C ALA A 70 -2.89 -2.14 -13.24
N ASN A 71 -2.21 -2.38 -12.11
CA ASN A 71 -2.07 -3.72 -11.55
C ASN A 71 -3.41 -4.32 -11.11
N LEU A 72 -4.33 -3.52 -10.57
CA LEU A 72 -5.67 -3.97 -10.22
C LEU A 72 -6.46 -4.37 -11.46
N SER A 73 -6.45 -3.55 -12.51
CA SER A 73 -7.09 -3.86 -13.79
C SER A 73 -6.59 -5.18 -14.36
N ILE A 74 -5.27 -5.40 -14.37
CA ILE A 74 -4.65 -6.66 -14.83
C ILE A 74 -5.07 -7.86 -13.96
N GLN A 75 -5.25 -7.68 -12.65
CA GLN A 75 -5.73 -8.76 -11.78
C GLN A 75 -7.20 -9.10 -12.04
N LEU A 76 -8.05 -8.09 -12.25
CA LEU A 76 -9.47 -8.29 -12.55
C LEU A 76 -9.66 -8.99 -13.91
N GLU A 77 -8.93 -8.59 -14.95
CA GLU A 77 -8.99 -9.22 -16.27
C GLU A 77 -8.53 -10.69 -16.27
N ARG A 78 -7.54 -11.04 -15.44
CA ARG A 78 -7.11 -12.44 -15.27
C ARG A 78 -8.15 -13.28 -14.52
N ASN A 79 -8.81 -12.69 -13.52
CA ASN A 79 -9.83 -13.39 -12.74
C ASN A 79 -11.12 -13.63 -13.53
N THR A 80 -11.43 -12.82 -14.55
CA THR A 80 -12.59 -13.05 -15.43
C THR A 80 -12.35 -14.14 -16.48
N HIS A 81 -11.10 -14.48 -16.77
CA HIS A 81 -10.72 -15.55 -17.69
C HIS A 81 -10.24 -16.83 -16.99
N ALA A 82 -10.29 -16.88 -15.65
CA ALA A 82 -10.03 -18.12 -14.93
C ALA A 82 -11.10 -19.16 -15.33
N PRO A 83 -10.72 -20.37 -15.78
CA PRO A 83 -11.70 -21.40 -16.08
C PRO A 83 -12.51 -21.67 -14.81
N VAL A 84 -13.83 -21.48 -14.91
CA VAL A 84 -14.76 -21.93 -13.89
C VAL A 84 -14.67 -23.45 -13.90
N GLU A 85 -13.95 -24.04 -12.94
CA GLU A 85 -14.02 -25.49 -12.75
C GLU A 85 -15.50 -25.84 -12.51
N PRO A 86 -16.09 -26.73 -13.32
CA PRO A 86 -17.43 -27.22 -13.03
C PRO A 86 -17.34 -27.93 -11.68
N LYS A 87 -18.00 -27.36 -10.67
CA LYS A 87 -18.25 -28.09 -9.43
C LYS A 87 -18.99 -29.37 -9.84
N CYS A 88 -18.30 -30.50 -9.76
CA CYS A 88 -18.95 -31.79 -9.84
C CYS A 88 -19.95 -31.85 -8.66
N LEU A 89 -21.22 -31.61 -8.96
CA LEU A 89 -22.33 -32.02 -8.11
C LEU A 89 -22.36 -33.55 -8.17
N TYR A 90 -21.63 -34.20 -7.27
CA TYR A 90 -21.89 -35.61 -6.96
C TYR A 90 -22.92 -35.66 -5.84
N SER A 91 -24.13 -36.02 -6.27
CA SER A 91 -25.20 -36.80 -5.60
C SER A 91 -25.42 -36.62 -4.10
#